data_AF-A0A9D5W8C0-F1
#
_entry.id   AF-A0A9D5W8C0-F1
#
_cell.length_a   1.000
_cell.length_b   1.000
_cell.length_c   1.000
_cell.angle_alpha   90.00
_cell.angle_beta   90.00
_cell.angle_gamma   90.00
#
_symmetry.space_group_name_H-M   'P 1'
#
loop_
_entity.id
_entity.type
_entity.pdbx_description
1 polymer ?
#
loop_
_entity_poly.entity_id
_entity_poly.type
_entity_poly.pdbx_seq_one_letter_code
_entity_poly.pdbx_strand_id
1 'polypeptide(L)' 'MIQTFHFTIRQKNDRFVAECLEVDLYGEGNSSEEAVSDLRDSLFVHFEELRPFLKIYLKPVDSDSAVP' A
#
# COMPACT_ATOMS: atom_id res chain seq x y z
N MET A 1 -8.12 -12.29 12.76
CA MET A 1 -6.69 -12.38 12.42
C MET A 1 -6.27 -11.03 11.86
N ILE A 2 -5.12 -10.51 12.27
CA ILE A 2 -4.62 -9.19 11.83
C ILE A 2 -3.44 -9.44 10.89
N GLN A 3 -3.47 -8.86 9.69
CA GLN A 3 -2.34 -8.91 8.76
C GLN A 3 -1.79 -7.50 8.56
N THR A 4 -0.47 -7.39 8.69
CA THR A 4 0.27 -6.16 8.38
C THR A 4 0.94 -6.34 7.03
N PHE A 5 0.88 -5.30 6.20
CA PHE A 5 1.60 -5.20 4.93
C PHE A 5 2.49 -3.98 4.95
N HIS A 6 3.66 -4.12 4.35
CA HIS A 6 4.58 -3.02 4.14
C HIS A 6 4.34 -2.41 2.76
N PHE A 7 4.41 -1.09 2.68
CA PHE A 7 4.28 -0.37 1.42
C PHE A 7 5.35 0.70 1.27
N THR A 8 5.70 1.01 0.03
CA THR A 8 6.52 2.16 -0.33
C THR A 8 5.67 3.21 -1.01
N ILE A 9 5.96 4.50 -0.81
CA ILE A 9 5.36 5.58 -1.59
C ILE A 9 6.43 6.22 -2.45
N ARG A 10 6.10 6.45 -3.72
CA ARG A 10 6.94 7.22 -4.64
C ARG A 10 6.08 8.20 -5.43
N GLN A 11 6.63 9.39 -5.70
CA GLN A 11 6.06 10.28 -6.68
C GLN A 11 6.50 9.84 -8.09
N LYS A 12 5.55 9.63 -8.98
CA LYS A 12 5.78 9.28 -10.38
C LYS A 12 5.04 10.30 -11.25
N ASN A 13 5.80 11.15 -11.93
CA ASN A 13 5.28 12.30 -12.67
C ASN A 13 4.47 13.24 -11.74
N ASP A 14 3.21 13.47 -12.08
CA ASP A 14 2.22 14.30 -11.39
C ASP A 14 1.39 13.53 -10.35
N ARG A 15 1.68 12.24 -10.13
CA ARG A 15 0.91 11.38 -9.21
C ARG A 15 1.79 10.71 -8.16
N PHE A 16 1.17 10.32 -7.06
CA PHE A 16 1.74 9.47 -6.03
C PHE A 16 1.32 8.03 -6.27
N VAL A 17 2.26 7.11 -6.05
CA VAL A 17 2.03 5.66 -6.15
C VAL A 17 2.44 5.02 -4.83
N ALA A 18 1.50 4.37 -4.17
CA ALA A 18 1.74 3.51 -3.01
C ALA A 18 1.77 2.06 -3.49
N GLU A 19 2.79 1.30 -3.12
CA GLU A 19 3.05 -0.04 -3.67
C GLU A 19 3.33 -1.02 -2.54
N CYS A 20 2.64 -2.17 -2.55
CA CYS A 20 2.86 -3.29 -1.65
C CYS A 20 3.41 -4.48 -2.43
N LEU A 21 4.72 -4.68 -2.36
CA LEU A 21 5.44 -5.74 -3.07
C LEU A 21 5.11 -7.15 -2.56
N GLU A 22 4.61 -7.29 -1.33
CA GLU A 22 4.27 -8.60 -0.73
C GLU A 22 3.14 -9.31 -1.49
N VAL A 23 2.27 -8.55 -2.15
CA VAL A 23 1.05 -9.06 -2.82
C VAL A 23 0.88 -8.52 -4.23
N ASP A 24 1.89 -7.81 -4.76
CA ASP A 24 1.89 -7.20 -6.09
C ASP A 24 0.66 -6.30 -6.35
N LEU A 25 0.35 -5.44 -5.37
CA LEU A 25 -0.73 -4.45 -5.46
C LEU A 25 -0.18 -3.03 -5.32
N TYR A 26 -0.82 -2.10 -6.00
CA TYR A 26 -0.51 -0.67 -5.92
C TYR A 26 -1.79 0.15 -5.86
N GLY A 27 -1.67 1.38 -5.34
CA GLY A 27 -2.67 2.42 -5.42
C GLY A 27 -2.07 3.74 -5.89
N GLU A 28 -2.88 4.61 -6.47
CA GLU A 28 -2.46 5.87 -7.06
C GLU A 28 -3.33 7.07 -6.66
N GLY A 29 -2.74 8.26 -6.59
CA GLY A 29 -3.45 9.46 -6.15
C GLY A 29 -2.75 10.76 -6.51
N ASN A 30 -3.42 11.89 -6.31
CA ASN A 30 -2.83 13.23 -6.44
C ASN A 30 -2.04 13.63 -5.19
N SER A 31 -2.19 12.88 -4.09
CA SER A 31 -1.43 13.01 -2.85
C SER A 31 -0.96 11.64 -2.34
N SER A 32 -0.01 11.64 -1.40
CA SER A 32 0.42 10.43 -0.69
C SER A 32 -0.74 9.74 0.01
N GLU A 33 -1.65 10.52 0.61
CA GLU A 33 -2.80 10.01 1.35
C GLU A 33 -3.80 9.33 0.42
N GLU A 34 -4.05 9.91 -0.76
CA GLU A 34 -4.92 9.34 -1.78
C GLU A 34 -4.34 8.00 -2.29
N ALA A 35 -3.05 7.96 -2.62
CA ALA A 35 -2.40 6.74 -3.09
C ALA A 35 -2.45 5.61 -2.05
N VAL A 36 -2.27 5.93 -0.77
CA VAL A 36 -2.37 4.95 0.32
C VAL A 36 -3.80 4.49 0.55
N SER A 37 -4.79 5.39 0.40
CA SER A 37 -6.20 5.03 0.49
C SER A 37 -6.58 4.05 -0.62
N ASP A 38 -6.17 4.34 -1.85
CA ASP A 38 -6.43 3.49 -3.02
C ASP A 38 -5.75 2.10 -2.89
N LEU A 39 -4.52 2.06 -2.37
CA LEU A 39 -3.83 0.81 -2.05
C LEU A 39 -4.58 0.00 -0.99
N ARG A 40 -5.13 0.66 0.04
CA ARG A 40 -5.91 0.01 1.10
C ARG A 40 -7.18 -0.63 0.54
N ASP A 41 -7.88 0.08 -0.36
CA ASP A 41 -9.09 -0.43 -0.98
C ASP A 41 -8.77 -1.62 -1.89
N SER A 42 -7.69 -1.54 -2.67
CA SER A 42 -7.19 -2.66 -3.48
C SER A 42 -6.85 -3.90 -2.64
N LEU A 43 -6.19 -3.72 -1.50
CA LEU A 43 -5.91 -4.79 -0.54
C LEU A 43 -7.19 -5.37 0.06
N PHE A 44 -8.16 -4.51 0.40
CA PHE A 44 -9.44 -4.95 0.95
C PHE A 44 -10.17 -5.84 -0.06
N VAL A 45 -10.32 -5.40 -1.31
CA VAL A 45 -10.98 -6.18 -2.37
C VAL A 45 -10.25 -7.52 -2.60
N HIS A 46 -8.92 -7.50 -2.71
CA HIS A 46 -8.12 -8.70 -2.95
C HIS A 46 -8.31 -9.77 -1.86
N PHE A 47 -8.40 -9.36 -0.59
CA PHE A 47 -8.52 -10.29 0.52
C PHE A 47 -9.94 -10.52 1.02
N GLU A 48 -10.90 -9.66 0.71
CA GLU A 48 -12.30 -9.85 1.07
C GLU A 48 -12.87 -11.10 0.40
N GLU A 49 -12.54 -11.32 -0.89
CA GLU A 49 -12.96 -12.53 -1.62
C GLU A 49 -12.37 -13.82 -1.04
N LEU A 50 -11.19 -13.76 -0.43
CA LEU A 50 -10.49 -14.92 0.12
C LEU A 50 -10.72 -15.12 1.62
N ARG A 51 -10.93 -14.03 2.39
CA ARG A 51 -10.94 -13.98 3.86
C ARG A 51 -11.78 -12.78 4.38
N PRO A 52 -13.11 -12.93 4.51
CA PRO A 52 -14.01 -11.82 4.89
C PRO A 52 -13.81 -11.24 6.31
N PHE A 53 -13.01 -11.89 7.16
CA PHE A 53 -12.71 -11.44 8.53
C PHE A 53 -11.28 -10.91 8.71
N LEU A 54 -10.55 -10.63 7.62
CA LEU A 54 -9.19 -10.12 7.67
C LEU A 54 -9.17 -8.62 7.92
N LYS A 55 -8.48 -8.16 8.98
CA LYS A 55 -8.19 -6.74 9.20
C LYS A 55 -6.81 -6.41 8.61
N ILE A 56 -6.77 -5.44 7.70
CA ILE A 56 -5.59 -5.01 6.94
C ILE A 56 -5.01 -3.75 7.57
N TYR A 57 -3.71 -3.79 7.87
CA TYR A 57 -2.96 -2.62 8.34
C TYR A 57 -1.77 -2.38 7.42
N LEU A 58 -1.58 -1.11 7.05
CA LEU A 58 -0.50 -0.66 6.20
C LEU A 58 0.58 0.01 7.05
N LYS A 59 1.85 -0.37 6.84
CA LYS A 59 3.01 0.30 7.42
C LYS A 59 3.94 0.81 6.33
N PRO A 60 4.31 2.11 6.36
CA PRO A 60 5.30 2.62 5.42
C PRO A 60 6.65 1.96 5.69
N VAL A 61 7.36 1.63 4.61
CA VAL A 61 8.78 1.31 4.68
C VAL A 61 9.52 2.65 4.73
N ASP A 62 10.14 2.95 5.87
CA ASP A 62 11.00 4.11 6.01
C ASP A 62 12.10 4.02 4.93
N SER A 63 12.12 4.97 4.01
CA SER A 63 13.17 5.11 3.00
C SER A 63 14.40 5.74 3.65
N ASP A 64 14.96 5.09 4.67
CA ASP A 64 16.24 5.45 5.27
C ASP A 64 17.22 4.29 5.07
N SER A 65 17.60 4.12 3.82
CA SER A 65 18.82 3.45 3.41
C SER A 65 19.30 4.15 2.15
N ALA A 66 19.77 5.38 2.34
CA ALA A 66 20.89 5.86 1.56
C ALA A 66 22.01 4.82 1.72
N VAL A 67 22.18 3.99 0.69
CA VAL A 67 23.36 3.11 0.58
C VAL A 67 24.58 4.05 0.43
N PRO A 68 25.67 3.81 1.19
CA PRO A 68 26.82 4.70 1.27
C PRO A 68 27.56 4.89 -0.07
#